data_AF-A0A352W7Y9-F1
#
_entry.id   AF-A0A352W7Y9-F1
#
_cell.length_a   1.000
_cell.length_b   1.000
_cell.length_c   1.000
_cell.angle_alpha   90.00
_cell.angle_beta   90.00
_cell.angle_gamma   90.00
#
_symmetry.space_group_name_H-M   'P 1'
#
loop_
_entity.id
_entity.type
_entity.pdbx_description
1 polymer ?
#
loop_
_entity_poly.entity_id
_entity_poly.type
_entity_poly.pdbx_seq_one_letter_code
_entity_poly.pdbx_strand_id
1 'polypeptide(L)'
;MNTKEILQAALDLAGISETPADSGVLVEGDSIKRLYMGVDVDTAELLLARQLGADAVLAHHPAGGSTRVDFHNVMESQIDHMVKAGVPINKAQKALKDKMGEVERRDHAGNYDRVVSAARLLRMPLVGIHRPADILSEQLIQVHLEQKLGKNPKARLKHLLAALSELPEFQAAETKPAIRVGSEDDFTGKIWVAMAGGTNGGVKVIKAYFEAGIGTLVVMHMPEDVLKEVREQGIGNVVVAGHMASDSVGLNILAKAFAERGLEVIRGSGIVTPGAR
;
A
#
# COMPACT_ATOMS: atom_id res chain seq x y z
N MET A 1 -12.45 -21.83 -2.35
CA MET A 1 -12.46 -20.71 -3.31
C MET A 1 -11.47 -21.00 -4.45
N ASN A 2 -11.51 -20.25 -5.54
CA ASN A 2 -10.45 -20.21 -6.56
C ASN A 2 -9.72 -18.84 -6.55
N THR A 3 -8.61 -18.71 -7.28
CA THR A 3 -7.81 -17.48 -7.29
C THR A 3 -8.58 -16.26 -7.82
N LYS A 4 -9.51 -16.45 -8.76
CA LYS A 4 -10.36 -15.37 -9.30
C LYS A 4 -11.37 -14.88 -8.26
N GLU A 5 -11.98 -15.78 -7.50
CA GLU A 5 -12.89 -15.45 -6.39
C GLU A 5 -12.17 -14.71 -5.25
N ILE A 6 -10.90 -15.08 -4.97
CA ILE A 6 -10.06 -14.37 -3.99
C ILE A 6 -9.78 -12.94 -4.45
N LEU A 7 -9.35 -12.77 -5.71
CA LEU A 7 -9.13 -11.45 -6.29
C LEU A 7 -10.43 -10.62 -6.29
N GLN A 8 -11.54 -11.19 -6.75
CA GLN A 8 -12.83 -10.49 -6.79
C GLN A 8 -13.28 -10.06 -5.39
N ALA A 9 -13.12 -10.91 -4.38
CA ALA A 9 -13.47 -10.56 -3.01
C ALA A 9 -12.66 -9.35 -2.49
N ALA A 10 -11.40 -9.20 -2.89
CA ALA A 10 -10.60 -8.03 -2.54
C ALA A 10 -11.04 -6.76 -3.30
N LEU A 11 -11.38 -6.88 -4.59
CA LEU A 11 -11.91 -5.79 -5.39
C LEU A 11 -13.23 -5.26 -4.83
N ASP A 12 -14.16 -6.17 -4.50
CA ASP A 12 -15.45 -5.86 -3.90
C ASP A 12 -15.27 -5.10 -2.58
N LEU A 13 -14.35 -5.57 -1.73
CA LEU A 13 -14.09 -4.96 -0.43
C LEU A 13 -13.48 -3.57 -0.56
N ALA A 14 -12.58 -3.38 -1.53
CA ALA A 14 -11.98 -2.09 -1.86
C ALA A 14 -12.93 -1.14 -2.62
N GLY A 15 -14.11 -1.63 -3.04
CA GLY A 15 -15.10 -0.85 -3.78
C GLY A 15 -14.66 -0.45 -5.19
N ILE A 16 -13.85 -1.28 -5.85
CA ILE A 16 -13.39 -1.05 -7.23
C ILE A 16 -13.83 -2.18 -8.15
N SER A 17 -14.24 -1.84 -9.39
CA SER A 17 -14.79 -2.81 -10.35
C SER A 17 -13.77 -3.38 -11.32
N GLU A 18 -12.65 -2.68 -11.52
CA GLU A 18 -11.60 -3.08 -12.45
C GLU A 18 -10.37 -3.56 -11.68
N THR A 19 -9.72 -4.60 -12.19
CA THR A 19 -8.46 -5.10 -11.62
C THR A 19 -7.35 -4.08 -11.91
N PRO A 20 -6.71 -3.48 -10.89
CA PRO A 20 -5.61 -2.54 -11.10
C PRO A 20 -4.40 -3.24 -11.73
N ALA A 21 -3.58 -2.48 -12.48
CA ALA A 21 -2.42 -3.02 -13.19
C ALA A 21 -1.34 -3.65 -12.29
N ASP A 22 -1.34 -3.38 -10.98
CA ASP A 22 -0.43 -3.95 -9.99
C ASP A 22 -0.97 -5.20 -9.28
N SER A 23 -2.14 -5.69 -9.69
CA SER A 23 -2.85 -6.79 -9.05
C SER A 23 -3.36 -7.77 -10.11
N GLY A 24 -3.54 -9.04 -9.76
CA GLY A 24 -4.03 -10.03 -10.72
C GLY A 24 -3.72 -11.47 -10.36
N VAL A 25 -4.34 -12.41 -11.09
CA VAL A 25 -4.03 -13.84 -10.98
C VAL A 25 -2.80 -14.15 -11.82
N LEU A 26 -1.70 -14.56 -11.18
CA LEU A 26 -0.42 -14.89 -11.84
C LEU A 26 -0.33 -16.37 -12.20
N VAL A 27 -0.88 -17.23 -11.35
CA VAL A 27 -1.05 -18.67 -11.59
C VAL A 27 -2.43 -19.07 -11.07
N GLU A 28 -3.27 -19.60 -11.95
CA GLU A 28 -4.63 -20.02 -11.59
C GLU A 28 -4.62 -21.23 -10.66
N GLY A 29 -5.67 -21.33 -9.84
CA GLY A 29 -5.90 -22.49 -8.99
C GLY A 29 -7.30 -22.50 -8.41
N ASP A 30 -7.79 -23.70 -8.14
CA ASP A 30 -9.13 -23.98 -7.65
C ASP A 30 -9.11 -24.74 -6.32
N SER A 31 -10.27 -24.88 -5.68
CA SER A 31 -10.43 -25.67 -4.44
C SER A 31 -9.53 -25.24 -3.27
N ILE A 32 -9.13 -23.97 -3.24
CA ILE A 32 -8.30 -23.35 -2.21
C ILE A 32 -9.08 -23.32 -0.90
N LYS A 33 -8.48 -23.87 0.15
CA LYS A 33 -8.95 -23.84 1.54
C LYS A 33 -7.94 -23.14 2.45
N ARG A 34 -6.66 -23.24 2.15
CA ARG A 34 -5.57 -22.69 2.97
C ARG A 34 -4.71 -21.73 2.15
N LEU A 35 -4.70 -20.46 2.53
CA LEU A 35 -4.04 -19.38 1.81
C LEU A 35 -2.86 -18.86 2.62
N TYR A 36 -1.66 -18.87 2.05
CA TYR A 36 -0.52 -18.13 2.59
C TYR A 36 -0.54 -16.70 2.05
N MET A 37 -0.55 -15.70 2.93
CA MET A 37 -0.48 -14.28 2.59
C MET A 37 0.86 -13.71 3.06
N GLY A 38 1.56 -12.97 2.18
CA GLY A 38 2.80 -12.28 2.52
C GLY A 38 2.92 -10.91 1.85
N VAL A 39 3.68 -10.00 2.46
CA VAL A 39 3.98 -8.69 1.87
C VAL A 39 4.91 -8.88 0.67
N ASP A 40 6.08 -9.47 0.93
CA ASP A 40 7.04 -9.86 -0.08
C ASP A 40 6.97 -11.37 -0.33
N VAL A 41 6.91 -11.77 -1.60
CA VAL A 41 6.90 -13.19 -1.99
C VAL A 41 7.91 -13.40 -3.12
N ASP A 42 8.97 -14.15 -2.83
CA ASP A 42 9.89 -14.71 -3.83
C ASP A 42 9.81 -16.25 -3.78
N THR A 43 10.70 -16.94 -4.50
CA THR A 43 10.79 -18.41 -4.54
C THR A 43 10.88 -19.03 -3.15
N ALA A 44 11.52 -18.37 -2.18
CA ALA A 44 11.63 -18.87 -0.81
C ALA A 44 10.27 -18.95 -0.11
N GLU A 45 9.43 -17.93 -0.23
CA GLU A 45 8.09 -17.91 0.36
C GLU A 45 7.17 -18.92 -0.32
N LEU A 46 7.32 -19.15 -1.64
CA LEU A 46 6.59 -20.21 -2.33
C LEU A 46 6.93 -21.60 -1.78
N LEU A 47 8.22 -21.85 -1.52
CA LEU A 47 8.68 -23.12 -0.92
C LEU A 47 8.18 -23.26 0.51
N LEU A 48 8.24 -22.19 1.30
CA LEU A 48 7.70 -22.16 2.67
C LEU A 48 6.20 -22.43 2.68
N ALA A 49 5.42 -21.75 1.85
CA ALA A 49 3.98 -21.93 1.74
C ALA A 49 3.63 -23.39 1.39
N ARG A 50 4.39 -24.00 0.48
CA ARG A 50 4.24 -25.42 0.14
C ARG A 50 4.55 -26.34 1.33
N GLN A 51 5.62 -26.07 2.07
CA GLN A 51 5.97 -26.86 3.27
C GLN A 51 4.93 -26.72 4.39
N LEU A 52 4.36 -25.53 4.53
CA LEU A 52 3.29 -25.29 5.48
C LEU A 52 1.97 -25.95 5.05
N GLY A 53 1.85 -26.39 3.79
CA GLY A 53 0.64 -27.04 3.26
C GLY A 53 -0.43 -26.04 2.85
N ALA A 54 -0.04 -24.86 2.35
CA ALA A 54 -0.95 -23.93 1.72
C ALA A 54 -1.36 -24.42 0.31
N ASP A 55 -2.60 -24.15 -0.07
CA ASP A 55 -3.15 -24.46 -1.39
C ASP A 55 -2.88 -23.34 -2.41
N ALA A 56 -2.61 -22.12 -1.92
CA ALA A 56 -2.32 -20.95 -2.74
C ALA A 56 -1.48 -19.93 -1.96
N VAL A 57 -0.87 -19.00 -2.70
CA VAL A 57 -0.14 -17.85 -2.16
C VAL A 57 -0.77 -16.55 -2.67
N LEU A 58 -0.93 -15.59 -1.76
CA LEU A 58 -1.21 -14.19 -2.05
C LEU A 58 0.05 -13.37 -1.78
N ALA A 59 0.52 -12.67 -2.81
CA ALA A 59 1.60 -11.69 -2.70
C ALA A 59 0.99 -10.29 -2.69
N HIS A 60 1.36 -9.47 -1.71
CA HIS A 60 0.93 -8.07 -1.68
C HIS A 60 1.69 -7.26 -2.73
N HIS A 61 3.03 -7.21 -2.64
CA HIS A 61 3.84 -6.55 -3.65
C HIS A 61 3.83 -7.34 -4.97
N PRO A 62 3.90 -6.66 -6.14
CA PRO A 62 3.98 -7.33 -7.43
C PRO A 62 5.17 -8.29 -7.55
N ALA A 63 4.88 -9.58 -7.44
CA ALA A 63 5.88 -10.66 -7.45
C ALA A 63 6.43 -10.98 -8.85
N GLY A 64 5.76 -10.51 -9.91
CA GLY A 64 6.17 -10.74 -11.30
C GLY A 64 5.03 -10.62 -12.30
N GLY A 65 5.25 -11.13 -13.51
CA GLY A 65 4.29 -11.07 -14.61
C GLY A 65 3.93 -9.64 -15.00
N SER A 66 2.73 -9.48 -15.57
CA SER A 66 2.19 -8.16 -15.94
C SER A 66 2.06 -7.23 -14.74
N THR A 67 1.74 -7.75 -13.55
CA THR A 67 1.61 -6.91 -12.34
C THR A 67 2.87 -6.12 -12.00
N ARG A 68 4.05 -6.64 -12.38
CA ARG A 68 5.33 -5.96 -12.21
C ARG A 68 5.70 -5.10 -13.42
N VAL A 69 5.48 -5.58 -14.63
CA VAL A 69 5.82 -4.86 -15.88
C VAL A 69 4.95 -3.61 -16.05
N ASP A 70 3.64 -3.76 -15.81
CA ASP A 70 2.63 -2.73 -16.02
C ASP A 70 2.36 -1.93 -14.73
N PHE A 71 3.15 -2.11 -13.68
CA PHE A 71 2.98 -1.44 -12.38
C PHE A 71 2.87 0.08 -12.52
N HIS A 72 3.65 0.69 -13.42
CA HIS A 72 3.59 2.12 -13.67
C HIS A 72 2.19 2.64 -14.04
N ASN A 73 1.33 1.81 -14.64
CA ASN A 73 -0.03 2.19 -15.02
C ASN A 73 -0.94 2.39 -13.80
N VAL A 74 -0.71 1.68 -12.69
CA VAL A 74 -1.52 1.89 -11.47
C VAL A 74 -1.30 3.29 -10.88
N MET A 75 -0.15 3.90 -11.15
CA MET A 75 0.16 5.23 -10.66
C MET A 75 -0.79 6.30 -11.21
N GLU A 76 -1.45 6.08 -12.36
CA GLU A 76 -2.46 7.01 -12.88
C GLU A 76 -3.59 7.29 -11.87
N SER A 77 -3.89 6.32 -10.99
CA SER A 77 -4.85 6.53 -9.90
C SER A 77 -4.45 7.65 -8.93
N GLN A 78 -3.17 8.02 -8.85
CA GLN A 78 -2.71 9.17 -8.08
C GLN A 78 -3.27 10.50 -8.61
N ILE A 79 -3.64 10.58 -9.89
CA ILE A 79 -4.28 11.77 -10.47
C ILE A 79 -5.62 12.00 -9.78
N ASP A 80 -6.46 10.98 -9.66
CA ASP A 80 -7.74 11.08 -8.98
C ASP A 80 -7.58 11.37 -7.49
N HIS A 81 -6.55 10.81 -6.85
CA HIS A 81 -6.25 11.07 -5.43
C HIS A 81 -5.85 12.53 -5.22
N MET A 82 -4.99 13.07 -6.08
CA MET A 82 -4.61 14.48 -6.08
C MET A 82 -5.83 15.40 -6.31
N VAL A 83 -6.71 15.05 -7.26
CA VAL A 83 -7.93 15.82 -7.53
C VAL A 83 -8.86 15.83 -6.31
N LYS A 84 -9.07 14.69 -5.65
CA LYS A 84 -9.85 14.61 -4.40
C LYS A 84 -9.24 15.46 -3.28
N ALA A 85 -7.93 15.63 -3.26
CA ALA A 85 -7.24 16.49 -2.29
C ALA A 85 -7.37 17.99 -2.60
N GLY A 86 -7.75 18.36 -3.82
CA GLY A 86 -7.92 19.74 -4.29
C GLY A 86 -6.91 20.19 -5.36
N VAL A 87 -6.06 19.29 -5.86
CA VAL A 87 -5.09 19.61 -6.92
C VAL A 87 -5.81 19.67 -8.28
N PRO A 88 -5.59 20.72 -9.10
CA PRO A 88 -6.13 20.76 -10.46
C PRO A 88 -5.67 19.56 -11.31
N ILE A 89 -6.59 18.91 -12.03
CA ILE A 89 -6.31 17.67 -12.77
C ILE A 89 -5.15 17.78 -13.76
N ASN A 90 -5.04 18.91 -14.47
CA ASN A 90 -3.95 19.18 -15.41
C ASN A 90 -2.58 19.31 -14.71
N LYS A 91 -2.55 19.78 -13.46
CA LYS A 91 -1.35 19.85 -12.64
C LYS A 91 -0.99 18.48 -12.09
N ALA A 92 -1.99 17.72 -11.62
CA ALA A 92 -1.82 16.34 -11.14
C ALA A 92 -1.20 15.45 -12.23
N GLN A 93 -1.77 15.46 -13.44
CA GLN A 93 -1.25 14.70 -14.59
C GLN A 93 0.20 15.05 -14.92
N LYS A 94 0.53 16.36 -14.97
CA LYS A 94 1.90 16.82 -15.28
C LYS A 94 2.90 16.49 -14.17
N ALA A 95 2.49 16.56 -12.91
CA ALA A 95 3.35 16.28 -11.77
C ALA A 95 3.79 14.81 -11.72
N LEU A 96 2.91 13.91 -12.13
CA LEU A 96 3.13 12.46 -12.03
C LEU A 96 3.96 11.89 -13.20
N LYS A 97 3.85 12.48 -14.40
CA LYS A 97 4.37 11.94 -15.66
C LYS A 97 5.82 11.45 -15.59
N ASP A 98 6.71 12.26 -15.02
CA ASP A 98 8.14 11.92 -14.97
C ASP A 98 8.39 10.69 -14.08
N LYS A 99 7.68 10.60 -12.95
CA LYS A 99 7.84 9.51 -12.00
C LYS A 99 7.31 8.19 -12.58
N MET A 100 6.19 8.23 -13.28
CA MET A 100 5.68 7.05 -14.02
C MET A 100 6.71 6.52 -15.01
N GLY A 101 7.34 7.40 -15.79
CA GLY A 101 8.37 6.99 -16.74
C GLY A 101 9.63 6.44 -16.06
N GLU A 102 10.02 6.96 -14.89
CA GLU A 102 11.12 6.39 -14.11
C GLU A 102 10.82 4.96 -13.64
N VAL A 103 9.60 4.75 -13.13
CA VAL A 103 9.13 3.44 -12.66
C VAL A 103 9.05 2.44 -13.81
N GLU A 104 8.49 2.84 -14.95
CA GLU A 104 8.44 2.02 -16.18
C GLU A 104 9.84 1.56 -16.58
N ARG A 105 10.80 2.48 -16.75
CA ARG A 105 12.18 2.12 -17.15
C ARG A 105 12.88 1.23 -16.14
N ARG A 106 12.64 1.44 -14.85
CA ARG A 106 13.20 0.60 -13.77
C ARG A 106 12.67 -0.83 -13.87
N ASP A 107 11.35 -0.99 -14.00
CA ASP A 107 10.72 -2.32 -13.98
C ASP A 107 10.84 -3.05 -15.33
N HIS A 108 11.02 -2.32 -16.45
CA HIS A 108 11.32 -2.89 -17.77
C HIS A 108 12.60 -3.78 -17.76
N ALA A 109 13.59 -3.45 -16.92
CA ALA A 109 14.81 -4.23 -16.79
C ALA A 109 14.69 -5.46 -15.87
N GLY A 110 13.53 -5.65 -15.22
CA GLY A 110 13.32 -6.70 -14.22
C GLY A 110 13.06 -8.08 -14.82
N ASN A 111 13.49 -9.13 -14.12
CA ASN A 111 13.10 -10.51 -14.43
C ASN A 111 11.70 -10.80 -13.90
N TYR A 112 10.69 -10.43 -14.68
CA TYR A 112 9.27 -10.58 -14.32
C TYR A 112 8.81 -12.05 -14.22
N ASP A 113 9.54 -13.02 -14.79
CA ASP A 113 9.11 -14.43 -14.82
C ASP A 113 9.71 -15.27 -13.68
N ARG A 114 10.68 -14.75 -12.91
CA ARG A 114 11.37 -15.50 -11.84
C ARG A 114 10.41 -16.18 -10.87
N VAL A 115 9.54 -15.42 -10.21
CA VAL A 115 8.62 -15.95 -9.19
C VAL A 115 7.47 -16.70 -9.85
N VAL A 116 6.98 -16.21 -10.99
CA VAL A 116 5.83 -16.80 -11.70
C VAL A 116 6.17 -18.19 -12.25
N SER A 117 7.33 -18.36 -12.89
CA SER A 117 7.81 -19.66 -13.35
C SER A 117 8.04 -20.64 -12.20
N ALA A 118 8.62 -20.18 -11.07
CA ALA A 118 8.77 -21.00 -9.88
C ALA A 118 7.41 -21.48 -9.33
N ALA A 119 6.41 -20.59 -9.25
CA ALA A 119 5.06 -20.94 -8.84
C ALA A 119 4.43 -22.01 -9.78
N ARG A 120 4.59 -21.87 -11.10
CA ARG A 120 4.12 -22.87 -12.08
C ARG A 120 4.82 -24.23 -11.89
N LEU A 121 6.14 -24.24 -11.72
CA LEU A 121 6.92 -25.47 -11.50
C LEU A 121 6.54 -26.16 -10.19
N LEU A 122 6.24 -25.38 -9.14
CA LEU A 122 5.76 -25.90 -7.87
C LEU A 122 4.29 -26.33 -7.90
N ARG A 123 3.55 -25.98 -8.95
CA ARG A 123 2.08 -26.07 -9.03
C ARG A 123 1.42 -25.36 -7.85
N MET A 124 1.92 -24.17 -7.54
CA MET A 124 1.42 -23.31 -6.48
C MET A 124 0.62 -22.16 -7.10
N PRO A 125 -0.72 -22.14 -6.96
CA PRO A 125 -1.55 -21.00 -7.33
C PRO A 125 -1.05 -19.71 -6.67
N LEU A 126 -1.03 -18.62 -7.44
CA LEU A 126 -0.45 -17.35 -7.02
C LEU A 126 -1.34 -16.19 -7.49
N VAL A 127 -1.76 -15.35 -6.55
CA VAL A 127 -2.54 -14.13 -6.79
C VAL A 127 -1.82 -12.92 -6.20
N GLY A 128 -1.72 -11.84 -6.96
CA GLY A 128 -1.21 -10.54 -6.51
C GLY A 128 -2.35 -9.62 -6.11
N ILE A 129 -2.31 -9.05 -4.90
CA ILE A 129 -3.30 -8.08 -4.41
C ILE A 129 -2.57 -6.92 -3.74
N HIS A 130 -2.29 -5.89 -4.53
CA HIS A 130 -1.57 -4.68 -4.09
C HIS A 130 -2.56 -3.55 -3.80
N ARG A 131 -2.91 -2.74 -4.81
CA ARG A 131 -3.79 -1.56 -4.64
C ARG A 131 -5.11 -1.83 -3.92
N PRO A 132 -5.83 -2.96 -4.09
CA PRO A 132 -7.03 -3.20 -3.29
C PRO A 132 -6.75 -3.20 -1.78
N ALA A 133 -5.63 -3.77 -1.34
CA ALA A 133 -5.23 -3.74 0.06
C ALA A 133 -4.85 -2.31 0.50
N ASP A 134 -4.12 -1.57 -0.34
CA ASP A 134 -3.72 -0.20 -0.01
C ASP A 134 -4.91 0.74 0.13
N ILE A 135 -5.94 0.59 -0.71
CA ILE A 135 -7.17 1.38 -0.61
C ILE A 135 -7.82 1.19 0.76
N LEU A 136 -7.90 -0.07 1.23
CA LEU A 136 -8.46 -0.38 2.55
C LEU A 136 -7.64 0.25 3.67
N SER A 137 -6.31 0.20 3.57
CA SER A 137 -5.40 0.84 4.51
C SER A 137 -5.56 2.36 4.52
N GLU A 138 -5.47 3.00 3.34
CA GLU A 138 -5.60 4.44 3.17
C GLU A 138 -6.93 4.97 3.72
N GLN A 139 -8.04 4.31 3.39
CA GLN A 139 -9.37 4.71 3.84
C GLN A 139 -9.53 4.59 5.35
N LEU A 140 -9.11 3.46 5.95
CA LEU A 140 -9.21 3.26 7.40
C LEU A 140 -8.39 4.31 8.14
N ILE A 141 -7.13 4.51 7.72
CA ILE A 141 -6.22 5.48 8.36
C ILE A 141 -6.76 6.91 8.18
N GLN A 142 -7.21 7.29 6.98
CA GLN A 142 -7.75 8.62 6.73
C GLN A 142 -8.99 8.90 7.61
N VAL A 143 -9.91 7.94 7.71
CA VAL A 143 -11.12 8.07 8.56
C VAL A 143 -10.74 8.17 10.03
N HIS A 144 -9.82 7.34 10.51
CA HIS A 144 -9.35 7.37 11.90
C HIS A 144 -8.74 8.73 12.25
N LEU A 145 -7.87 9.26 11.39
CA LEU A 145 -7.22 10.55 11.60
C LEU A 145 -8.21 11.72 11.56
N GLU A 146 -9.18 11.69 10.66
CA GLU A 146 -10.24 12.71 10.58
C GLU A 146 -11.10 12.70 11.85
N GLN A 147 -11.47 11.51 12.35
CA GLN A 147 -12.24 11.38 13.59
C GLN A 147 -11.48 11.90 14.81
N LYS A 148 -10.17 11.66 14.88
CA LYS A 148 -9.32 12.05 16.01
C LYS A 148 -8.93 13.52 15.99
N LEU A 149 -8.66 14.08 14.81
CA LEU A 149 -7.98 15.37 14.67
C LEU A 149 -8.73 16.38 13.80
N GLY A 150 -9.68 15.96 12.95
CA GLY A 150 -10.32 16.82 11.95
C GLY A 150 -11.08 18.02 12.54
N LYS A 151 -11.60 17.89 13.77
CA LYS A 151 -12.26 18.99 14.51
C LYS A 151 -11.31 19.89 15.30
N ASN A 152 -10.02 19.58 15.33
CA ASN A 152 -9.01 20.34 16.07
C ASN A 152 -8.15 21.15 15.10
N PRO A 153 -8.48 22.43 14.84
CA PRO A 153 -7.72 23.28 13.91
C PRO A 153 -6.29 23.58 14.40
N LYS A 154 -5.98 23.27 15.67
CA LYS A 154 -4.65 23.44 16.27
C LYS A 154 -3.99 22.09 16.59
N ALA A 155 -4.42 21.01 15.92
CA ALA A 155 -3.73 19.73 16.00
C ALA A 155 -2.26 19.90 15.59
N ARG A 156 -1.36 19.20 16.28
CA ARG A 156 0.08 19.23 16.06
C ARG A 156 0.56 17.87 15.61
N LEU A 157 1.74 17.79 14.99
CA LEU A 157 2.27 16.52 14.49
C LEU A 157 2.44 15.47 15.60
N LYS A 158 2.73 15.84 16.85
CA LYS A 158 2.71 14.88 17.97
C LYS A 158 1.33 14.22 18.21
N HIS A 159 0.24 14.96 18.01
CA HIS A 159 -1.12 14.39 18.11
C HIS A 159 -1.41 13.42 16.95
N LEU A 160 -0.85 13.71 15.76
CA LEU A 160 -0.91 12.81 14.60
C LEU A 160 -0.17 11.49 14.87
N LEU A 161 1.05 11.56 15.42
CA LEU A 161 1.81 10.36 15.81
C LEU A 161 1.06 9.53 16.86
N ALA A 162 0.49 10.19 17.88
CA ALA A 162 -0.31 9.54 18.90
C ALA A 162 -1.54 8.84 18.30
N ALA A 163 -2.27 9.51 17.41
CA ALA A 163 -3.44 8.94 16.75
C ALA A 163 -3.08 7.71 15.89
N LEU A 164 -2.02 7.77 15.08
CA LEU A 164 -1.53 6.62 14.31
C LEU A 164 -1.17 5.44 15.24
N SER A 165 -0.53 5.74 16.36
CA SER A 165 -0.12 4.73 17.36
C SER A 165 -1.29 4.12 18.15
N GLU A 166 -2.53 4.57 17.94
CA GLU A 166 -3.71 3.88 18.48
C GLU A 166 -4.12 2.67 17.66
N LEU A 167 -3.79 2.63 16.36
CA LEU A 167 -4.15 1.51 15.50
C LEU A 167 -3.28 0.29 15.84
N PRO A 168 -3.88 -0.91 15.87
CA PRO A 168 -3.23 -2.08 16.43
C PRO A 168 -2.01 -2.55 15.62
N GLU A 169 -2.00 -2.34 14.30
CA GLU A 169 -0.84 -2.63 13.44
C GLU A 169 0.37 -1.74 13.80
N PHE A 170 0.17 -0.44 13.99
CA PHE A 170 1.26 0.46 14.38
C PHE A 170 1.73 0.22 15.83
N GLN A 171 0.85 -0.29 16.71
CA GLN A 171 1.24 -0.72 18.06
C GLN A 171 2.15 -1.95 18.02
N ALA A 172 1.78 -2.95 17.23
CA ALA A 172 2.49 -4.22 17.13
C ALA A 172 3.77 -4.15 16.28
N ALA A 173 3.88 -3.19 15.36
CA ALA A 173 5.04 -3.06 14.48
C ALA A 173 6.32 -2.63 15.23
N GLU A 174 7.47 -3.14 14.81
CA GLU A 174 8.78 -2.71 15.30
C GLU A 174 9.08 -1.25 14.88
N THR A 175 8.77 -0.90 13.63
CA THR A 175 8.89 0.47 13.14
C THR A 175 7.72 1.32 13.62
N LYS A 176 8.01 2.51 14.14
CA LYS A 176 6.99 3.46 14.58
C LYS A 176 6.81 4.61 13.59
N PRO A 177 5.60 5.20 13.49
CA PRO A 177 5.37 6.41 12.73
C PRO A 177 6.37 7.50 13.11
N ALA A 178 6.91 8.20 12.12
CA ALA A 178 7.96 9.20 12.32
C ALA A 178 7.70 10.46 11.47
N ILE A 179 7.93 11.61 12.08
CA ILE A 179 7.98 12.89 11.36
C ILE A 179 9.29 12.95 10.59
N ARG A 180 9.21 13.07 9.26
CA ARG A 180 10.40 13.15 8.39
C ARG A 180 10.63 14.55 7.83
N VAL A 181 9.57 15.35 7.74
CA VAL A 181 9.57 16.79 7.45
C VAL A 181 8.64 17.46 8.45
N GLY A 182 9.13 18.51 9.13
CA GLY A 182 8.46 19.18 10.24
C GLY A 182 8.98 18.74 11.61
N SER A 183 8.27 19.16 12.66
CA SER A 183 8.59 18.92 14.07
C SER A 183 7.30 18.63 14.86
N GLU A 184 7.44 18.03 16.03
CA GLU A 184 6.30 17.66 16.88
C GLU A 184 5.33 18.81 17.20
N ASP A 185 5.85 20.04 17.20
CA ASP A 185 5.14 21.26 17.54
C ASP A 185 4.54 21.99 16.35
N ASP A 186 4.82 21.56 15.12
CA ASP A 186 4.18 22.09 13.93
C ASP A 186 2.71 21.70 13.88
N PHE A 187 1.88 22.60 13.35
CA PHE A 187 0.47 22.32 13.12
C PHE A 187 0.32 21.33 11.96
N THR A 188 -0.64 20.40 12.08
CA THR A 188 -0.89 19.41 11.02
C THR A 188 -1.44 20.06 9.74
N GLY A 189 -2.21 21.15 9.88
CA GLY A 189 -3.08 21.62 8.81
C GLY A 189 -4.04 20.51 8.35
N LYS A 190 -4.47 20.57 7.09
CA LYS A 190 -5.26 19.49 6.47
C LYS A 190 -4.36 18.25 6.28
N ILE A 191 -4.79 17.12 6.83
CA ILE A 191 -4.09 15.84 6.72
C ILE A 191 -4.61 15.09 5.51
N TRP A 192 -3.69 14.53 4.72
CA TRP A 192 -4.03 13.66 3.60
C TRP A 192 -3.17 12.39 3.63
N VAL A 193 -3.82 11.23 3.64
CA VAL A 193 -3.17 9.93 3.55
C VAL A 193 -2.99 9.59 2.07
N ALA A 194 -1.75 9.34 1.65
CA ALA A 194 -1.41 9.03 0.27
C ALA A 194 -0.60 7.72 0.24
N MET A 195 -1.32 6.60 0.14
CA MET A 195 -0.77 5.26 0.24
C MET A 195 -1.23 4.35 -0.92
N ALA A 196 -2.42 4.54 -1.48
CA ALA A 196 -3.01 3.67 -2.51
C ALA A 196 -2.73 4.11 -3.96
N GLY A 197 -1.52 4.61 -4.20
CA GLY A 197 -1.05 5.13 -5.50
C GLY A 197 -0.05 4.24 -6.22
N GLY A 198 0.14 2.99 -5.79
CA GLY A 198 1.23 2.11 -6.22
C GLY A 198 2.53 2.42 -5.51
N THR A 199 3.07 3.63 -5.65
CA THR A 199 4.26 4.08 -4.91
C THR A 199 4.27 5.59 -4.69
N ASN A 200 5.32 6.15 -4.08
CA ASN A 200 5.46 7.60 -3.91
C ASN A 200 5.48 8.33 -5.28
N GLY A 201 4.72 9.43 -5.38
CA GLY A 201 4.65 10.25 -6.60
C GLY A 201 5.86 11.16 -6.83
N GLY A 202 6.86 11.14 -5.94
CA GLY A 202 8.03 11.99 -6.00
C GLY A 202 7.77 13.47 -5.67
N VAL A 203 8.82 14.28 -5.84
CA VAL A 203 8.88 15.68 -5.39
C VAL A 203 7.75 16.54 -5.97
N LYS A 204 7.44 16.38 -7.27
CA LYS A 204 6.43 17.20 -7.96
C LYS A 204 5.02 16.93 -7.46
N VAL A 205 4.67 15.66 -7.21
CA VAL A 205 3.36 15.28 -6.68
C VAL A 205 3.19 15.81 -5.26
N ILE A 206 4.22 15.67 -4.42
CA ILE A 206 4.20 16.18 -3.03
C ILE A 206 4.00 17.69 -3.01
N LYS A 207 4.77 18.42 -3.83
CA LYS A 207 4.62 19.88 -3.98
C LYS A 207 3.20 20.26 -4.43
N ALA A 208 2.61 19.51 -5.36
CA ALA A 208 1.28 19.77 -5.85
C ALA A 208 0.21 19.65 -4.75
N TYR A 209 0.31 18.64 -3.87
CA TYR A 209 -0.56 18.51 -2.69
C TYR A 209 -0.43 19.71 -1.75
N PHE A 210 0.80 20.12 -1.43
CA PHE A 210 1.02 21.24 -0.51
C PHE A 210 0.51 22.57 -1.06
N GLU A 211 0.75 22.84 -2.34
CA GLU A 211 0.22 24.03 -3.01
C GLU A 211 -1.31 24.02 -3.13
N ALA A 212 -1.96 22.86 -2.99
CA ALA A 212 -3.42 22.73 -2.90
C ALA A 212 -3.97 22.87 -1.47
N GLY A 213 -3.11 23.18 -0.49
CA GLY A 213 -3.51 23.43 0.90
C GLY A 213 -3.49 22.19 1.80
N ILE A 214 -2.91 21.07 1.35
CA ILE A 214 -2.59 19.97 2.26
C ILE A 214 -1.44 20.40 3.18
N GLY A 215 -1.66 20.36 4.49
CA GLY A 215 -0.65 20.73 5.48
C GLY A 215 0.28 19.59 5.85
N THR A 216 -0.24 18.36 5.87
CA THR A 216 0.55 17.16 6.18
C THR A 216 0.17 16.00 5.28
N LEU A 217 1.19 15.40 4.65
CA LEU A 217 1.05 14.11 3.98
C LEU A 217 1.44 12.98 4.94
N VAL A 218 0.59 11.96 5.01
CA VAL A 218 0.89 10.69 5.68
C VAL A 218 1.12 9.63 4.61
N VAL A 219 2.32 9.05 4.60
CA VAL A 219 2.75 8.08 3.59
C VAL A 219 3.34 6.84 4.26
N MET A 220 3.44 5.73 3.52
CA MET A 220 4.05 4.50 4.03
C MET A 220 5.58 4.60 4.10
N HIS A 221 6.20 5.18 3.07
CA HIS A 221 7.63 5.36 2.93
C HIS A 221 7.95 6.57 2.04
N MET A 222 9.17 7.11 2.15
CA MET A 222 9.68 8.15 1.27
C MET A 222 11.21 8.08 1.20
N PRO A 223 11.83 8.10 0.01
CA PRO A 223 13.28 8.03 -0.11
C PRO A 223 13.94 9.36 0.31
N GLU A 224 15.21 9.31 0.75
CA GLU A 224 15.89 10.45 1.36
C GLU A 224 16.11 11.63 0.40
N ASP A 225 16.35 11.34 -0.87
CA ASP A 225 16.47 12.36 -1.92
C ASP A 225 15.17 13.18 -2.05
N VAL A 226 14.01 12.52 -2.04
CA VAL A 226 12.70 13.18 -2.05
C VAL A 226 12.47 13.94 -0.74
N LEU A 227 12.82 13.37 0.41
CA LEU A 227 12.67 14.05 1.71
C LEU A 227 13.49 15.34 1.76
N LYS A 228 14.72 15.34 1.25
CA LYS A 228 15.57 16.52 1.19
C LYS A 228 14.90 17.64 0.40
N GLU A 229 14.45 17.34 -0.82
CA GLU A 229 13.76 18.30 -1.69
C GLU A 229 12.45 18.81 -1.07
N VAL A 230 11.74 17.96 -0.34
CA VAL A 230 10.50 18.36 0.37
C VAL A 230 10.79 19.30 1.54
N ARG A 231 11.87 19.06 2.31
CA ARG A 231 12.30 19.98 3.39
C ARG A 231 12.67 21.36 2.83
N GLU A 232 13.38 21.39 1.71
CA GLU A 232 13.82 22.64 1.07
C GLU A 232 12.65 23.50 0.56
N GLN A 233 11.50 22.88 0.23
CA GLN A 233 10.29 23.62 -0.15
C GLN A 233 9.73 24.45 1.01
N GLY A 234 9.82 23.97 2.25
CA GLY A 234 9.34 24.69 3.44
C GLY A 234 7.83 24.96 3.48
N ILE A 235 7.01 24.16 2.76
CA ILE A 235 5.55 24.41 2.61
C ILE A 235 4.72 23.59 3.59
N GLY A 236 5.02 22.30 3.74
CA GLY A 236 4.20 21.34 4.48
C GLY A 236 5.01 20.23 5.13
N ASN A 237 4.30 19.34 5.82
CA ASN A 237 4.89 18.28 6.63
C ASN A 237 4.73 16.91 5.99
N VAL A 238 5.62 15.99 6.37
CA VAL A 238 5.55 14.58 5.96
C VAL A 238 5.74 13.70 7.18
N VAL A 239 4.75 12.83 7.42
CA VAL A 239 4.83 11.72 8.36
C VAL A 239 4.93 10.42 7.58
N VAL A 240 5.98 9.66 7.86
CA VAL A 240 6.15 8.30 7.35
C VAL A 240 5.63 7.36 8.42
N ALA A 241 4.50 6.70 8.14
CA ALA A 241 3.81 5.84 9.08
C ALA A 241 4.53 4.50 9.31
N GLY A 242 5.36 4.07 8.36
CA GLY A 242 6.06 2.79 8.37
C GLY A 242 5.41 1.80 7.41
N HIS A 243 6.23 1.20 6.55
CA HIS A 243 5.76 0.41 5.40
C HIS A 243 4.97 -0.82 5.83
N MET A 244 5.61 -1.75 6.54
CA MET A 244 4.98 -3.02 6.93
C MET A 244 3.70 -2.83 7.75
N ALA A 245 3.70 -1.86 8.68
CA ALA A 245 2.52 -1.56 9.48
C ALA A 245 1.36 -1.03 8.62
N SER A 246 1.65 -0.19 7.64
CA SER A 246 0.63 0.41 6.76
C SER A 246 0.03 -0.64 5.83
N ASP A 247 0.82 -1.49 5.17
CA ASP A 247 0.32 -2.58 4.31
C ASP A 247 -0.55 -3.54 5.13
N SER A 248 -0.09 -3.83 6.36
CA SER A 248 -0.77 -4.78 7.26
C SER A 248 -2.18 -4.35 7.64
N VAL A 249 -2.50 -3.06 7.69
CA VAL A 249 -3.87 -2.59 7.95
C VAL A 249 -4.82 -3.16 6.91
N GLY A 250 -4.49 -2.98 5.62
CA GLY A 250 -5.30 -3.50 4.51
C GLY A 250 -5.29 -5.03 4.43
N LEU A 251 -4.11 -5.64 4.61
CA LEU A 251 -3.95 -7.09 4.55
C LEU A 251 -4.67 -7.81 5.69
N ASN A 252 -4.76 -7.24 6.89
CA ASN A 252 -5.51 -7.82 8.00
C ASN A 252 -7.02 -7.73 7.78
N ILE A 253 -7.51 -6.66 7.15
CA ILE A 253 -8.91 -6.54 6.72
C ILE A 253 -9.24 -7.64 5.71
N LEU A 254 -8.40 -7.81 4.69
CA LEU A 254 -8.56 -8.88 3.69
C LEU A 254 -8.51 -10.27 4.32
N ALA A 255 -7.52 -10.53 5.18
CA ALA A 255 -7.37 -11.82 5.85
C ALA A 255 -8.59 -12.18 6.70
N LYS A 256 -9.20 -11.19 7.37
CA LYS A 256 -10.47 -11.39 8.10
C LYS A 256 -11.61 -11.74 7.14
N ALA A 257 -11.78 -10.99 6.06
CA ALA A 257 -12.84 -11.23 5.08
C ALA A 257 -12.69 -12.61 4.39
N PHE A 258 -11.45 -13.05 4.12
CA PHE A 258 -11.16 -14.38 3.59
C PHE A 258 -11.48 -15.49 4.59
N ALA A 259 -11.17 -15.29 5.87
CA ALA A 259 -11.53 -16.24 6.93
C ALA A 259 -13.06 -16.38 7.09
N GLU A 260 -13.80 -15.28 7.01
CA GLU A 260 -15.27 -15.29 7.02
C GLU A 260 -15.88 -16.04 5.81
N ARG A 261 -15.13 -16.12 4.70
CA ARG A 261 -15.47 -16.91 3.50
C ARG A 261 -14.96 -18.36 3.56
N GLY A 262 -14.43 -18.80 4.70
CA GLY A 262 -14.03 -20.18 4.96
C GLY A 262 -12.59 -20.52 4.55
N LEU A 263 -11.73 -19.54 4.29
CA LEU A 263 -10.29 -19.77 4.09
C LEU A 263 -9.53 -19.79 5.41
N GLU A 264 -8.66 -20.76 5.59
CA GLU A 264 -7.61 -20.71 6.60
C GLU A 264 -6.48 -19.81 6.09
N VAL A 265 -6.25 -18.68 6.75
CA VAL A 265 -5.22 -17.70 6.34
C VAL A 265 -3.98 -17.82 7.20
N ILE A 266 -2.87 -18.23 6.58
CA ILE A 266 -1.53 -18.19 7.15
C ILE A 266 -0.91 -16.85 6.79
N ARG A 267 -0.51 -16.06 7.77
CA ARG A 267 0.18 -14.78 7.56
C ARG A 267 1.69 -14.98 7.71
N GLY A 268 2.48 -14.37 6.83
CA GLY A 268 3.93 -14.39 6.88
C GLY A 268 4.54 -13.20 6.18
N SER A 269 5.86 -13.23 6.00
CA SER A 269 6.63 -12.25 5.21
C SER A 269 6.21 -10.78 5.43
N GLY A 270 6.31 -10.30 6.67
CA GLY A 270 6.11 -8.88 6.99
C GLY A 270 4.68 -8.47 7.41
N ILE A 271 3.67 -9.34 7.31
CA ILE A 271 2.32 -9.00 7.81
C ILE A 271 2.33 -8.89 9.34
N VAL A 272 2.19 -7.67 9.84
CA VAL A 272 2.08 -7.35 11.26
C VAL A 272 0.69 -7.76 11.75
N THR A 273 0.66 -8.75 12.65
CA THR A 273 -0.59 -9.26 13.22
C THR A 273 -0.75 -8.79 14.66
N PRO A 274 -1.76 -7.98 14.98
CA PRO A 274 -2.03 -7.58 16.36
C PRO A 274 -2.32 -8.76 17.27
N GLY A 275 -1.68 -8.83 18.44
CA GLY A 275 -1.91 -9.89 19.42
C GLY A 275 -1.24 -11.22 19.12
N ALA A 276 -0.48 -11.34 18.02
CA ALA A 276 0.42 -12.47 17.82
C ALA A 276 1.73 -12.22 18.62
N ARG A 277 1.91 -12.96 19.72
CA ARG A 277 3.20 -13.20 20.37
C ARG A 277 3.42 -14.69 20.50
#